data_AF-A0A7V2L895-F1
#
_entry.id   AF-A0A7V2L895-F1
#
_cell.length_a   1.000
_cell.length_b   1.000
_cell.length_c   1.000
_cell.angle_alpha   90.00
_cell.angle_beta   90.00
_cell.angle_gamma   90.00
#
_symmetry.space_group_name_H-M   'P 1'
#
loop_
_entity.id
_entity.type
_entity.pdbx_description
1 polymer ?
#
loop_
_entity_poly.entity_id
_entity_poly.type
_entity_poly.pdbx_seq_one_letter_code
_entity_poly.pdbx_strand_id
1 'polypeptide(L)'
;MSDKTAERRPLDLILFIVSLGGFLLILVTSGMIVIENLLSGPSGVDTGLNYSITTALSITFVGICALPTCIMSARALIGQSPFPPRPGSSIWLVSIVLLPLTLILGHLAFTRGLFSDLIGPPAHILTALVPALIAIVLIRRHGPTYSPRRTWGQFLVGLWAIPITSLILEILTLIPTMIAIAVLLMSTAGGRQLIGILTNPDHWLESQIYETLFQILRQPGVLMVILGYVVIIVPLIEEAAKTMAVWPFLRRGLRPASAFIGGAIGGAAYGLFEALFLTQPGPSWTTNMIARIGATVMHSFTAGLSSWGLAQVVGNREWKRFGRAYLGAVLMHALWNAIALGISFNSIAVEYQYINLTPSMLAMINLSGVILLTLLSSLALIGLIRMPRRLMREQIDSMVEVVQQSSREP
;
A
#
# COMPACT_ATOMS: atom_id res chain seq x y z
N MET A 1 -35.47 -18.68 15.85
CA MET A 1 -34.21 -18.13 15.29
C MET A 1 -34.57 -17.17 14.17
N SER A 2 -34.20 -15.90 14.26
CA SER A 2 -34.69 -14.87 13.32
C SER A 2 -33.93 -14.91 11.99
N ASP A 3 -34.60 -14.58 10.89
CA ASP A 3 -34.11 -14.56 9.49
C ASP A 3 -32.73 -13.90 9.32
N LYS A 4 -32.42 -12.90 10.14
CA LYS A 4 -31.13 -12.18 10.14
C LYS A 4 -29.92 -13.05 10.52
N THR A 5 -30.16 -14.19 11.18
CA THR A 5 -29.09 -15.17 11.51
C THR A 5 -28.77 -16.09 10.35
N ALA A 6 -29.73 -16.36 9.46
CA ALA A 6 -29.54 -17.19 8.27
C ALA A 6 -28.71 -16.44 7.19
N GLU A 7 -28.99 -15.15 6.95
CA GLU A 7 -28.25 -14.32 5.98
C GLU A 7 -26.77 -14.10 6.32
N ARG A 8 -26.38 -14.22 7.59
CA ARG A 8 -24.98 -14.02 8.03
C ARG A 8 -24.08 -15.21 7.72
N ARG A 9 -24.63 -16.42 7.73
CA ARG A 9 -23.90 -17.68 7.51
C ARG A 9 -23.11 -17.75 6.19
N PRO A 10 -23.64 -17.34 5.02
CA PRO A 10 -22.88 -17.39 3.77
C PRO A 10 -21.71 -16.39 3.75
N LEU A 11 -21.87 -15.17 4.29
CA LEU A 11 -20.77 -14.20 4.38
C LEU A 11 -19.69 -14.66 5.35
N ASP A 12 -20.07 -15.29 6.46
CA ASP A 12 -19.15 -15.93 7.40
C ASP A 12 -18.37 -17.07 6.75
N LEU A 13 -19.05 -17.90 5.95
CA LEU A 13 -18.43 -19.00 5.24
C LEU A 13 -17.44 -18.49 4.18
N ILE A 14 -17.83 -17.52 3.35
CA ILE A 14 -16.95 -16.91 2.35
C ILE A 14 -15.72 -16.31 3.01
N LEU A 15 -15.93 -15.53 4.08
CA LEU A 15 -14.83 -14.86 4.78
C LEU A 15 -13.88 -15.88 5.44
N PHE A 16 -14.40 -16.99 5.96
CA PHE A 16 -13.60 -18.10 6.49
C PHE A 16 -12.78 -18.77 5.39
N ILE A 17 -13.42 -19.19 4.28
CA ILE A 17 -12.76 -19.87 3.16
C ILE A 17 -11.67 -18.97 2.56
N VAL A 18 -11.98 -17.70 2.30
CA VAL A 18 -11.01 -16.76 1.72
C VAL A 18 -9.83 -16.54 2.67
N SER A 19 -10.08 -16.32 3.97
CA SER A 19 -9.01 -16.08 4.95
C SER A 19 -8.12 -17.31 5.14
N LEU A 20 -8.71 -18.50 5.27
CA LEU A 20 -7.97 -19.74 5.45
C LEU A 20 -7.23 -20.14 4.18
N GLY A 21 -7.91 -20.12 3.03
CA GLY A 21 -7.32 -20.46 1.74
C GLY A 21 -6.16 -19.53 1.37
N GLY A 22 -6.33 -18.22 1.55
CA GLY A 22 -5.24 -17.27 1.31
C GLY A 22 -4.08 -17.44 2.31
N PHE A 23 -4.34 -17.77 3.58
CA PHE A 23 -3.29 -18.06 4.55
C PHE A 23 -2.46 -19.29 4.12
N LEU A 24 -3.13 -20.37 3.74
CA LEU A 24 -2.47 -21.59 3.26
C LEU A 24 -1.68 -21.35 1.98
N LEU A 25 -2.25 -20.61 1.02
CA LEU A 25 -1.56 -20.26 -0.22
C LEU A 25 -0.28 -19.46 0.07
N ILE A 26 -0.37 -18.45 0.94
CA ILE A 26 0.77 -17.63 1.35
C ILE A 26 1.85 -18.45 2.06
N LEU A 27 1.47 -19.41 2.91
CA LEU A 27 2.42 -20.32 3.53
C LEU A 27 3.15 -21.18 2.49
N VAL A 28 2.44 -21.69 1.49
CA VAL A 28 3.05 -22.44 0.38
C VAL A 28 4.01 -21.54 -0.39
N THR A 29 3.60 -20.34 -0.78
CA THR A 29 4.47 -19.37 -1.49
C THR A 29 5.72 -19.04 -0.68
N SER A 30 5.58 -18.76 0.62
CA SER A 30 6.73 -18.52 1.48
C SER A 30 7.65 -19.72 1.59
N GLY A 31 7.10 -20.94 1.68
CA GLY A 31 7.87 -22.18 1.70
C GLY A 31 8.65 -22.39 0.40
N MET A 32 8.05 -22.10 -0.74
CA MET A 32 8.70 -22.19 -2.04
C MET A 32 9.89 -21.23 -2.16
N ILE A 33 9.79 -20.00 -1.66
CA ILE A 33 10.91 -19.03 -1.64
C ILE A 33 12.08 -19.55 -0.80
N VAL A 34 11.80 -20.15 0.36
CA VAL A 34 12.84 -20.75 1.21
C VAL A 34 13.48 -21.95 0.52
N ILE A 35 12.68 -22.84 -0.09
CA ILE A 35 13.18 -24.01 -0.82
C ILE A 35 14.03 -23.58 -2.01
N GLU A 36 13.56 -22.60 -2.81
CA GLU A 36 14.31 -22.04 -3.94
C GLU A 36 15.69 -21.55 -3.48
N ASN A 37 15.75 -20.79 -2.38
CA ASN A 37 17.00 -20.28 -1.84
C ASN A 37 17.95 -21.40 -1.36
N LEU A 38 17.41 -22.47 -0.76
CA LEU A 38 18.21 -23.63 -0.35
C LEU A 38 18.75 -24.41 -1.56
N LEU A 39 17.98 -24.48 -2.65
CA LEU A 39 18.35 -25.18 -3.88
C LEU A 39 19.28 -24.34 -4.79
N SER A 40 19.24 -23.01 -4.69
CA SER A 40 20.09 -22.11 -5.49
C SER A 40 21.51 -21.93 -4.93
N GLY A 41 21.74 -22.25 -3.65
CA GLY A 41 23.06 -22.18 -2.99
C GLY A 41 24.24 -22.83 -3.73
N PRO A 42 24.09 -23.92 -4.49
CA PRO A 42 25.17 -24.51 -5.30
C PRO A 42 25.44 -23.81 -6.64
N SER A 43 24.53 -22.95 -7.12
CA SER A 43 24.53 -22.41 -8.50
C SER A 43 25.27 -21.09 -8.70
N GLY A 44 25.88 -20.52 -7.64
CA GLY A 44 26.71 -19.31 -7.74
C GLY A 44 25.96 -17.99 -7.98
N VAL A 45 24.63 -18.01 -8.09
CA VAL A 45 23.78 -16.81 -8.13
C VAL A 45 23.48 -16.39 -6.70
N ASP A 46 24.36 -15.56 -6.13
CA ASP A 46 24.21 -15.04 -4.77
C ASP A 46 23.13 -13.95 -4.74
N THR A 47 21.86 -14.33 -4.60
CA THR A 47 20.76 -13.37 -4.35
C THR A 47 20.80 -12.80 -2.94
N GLY A 48 21.80 -13.16 -2.12
CA GLY A 48 21.94 -12.80 -0.71
C GLY A 48 20.89 -13.49 0.17
N LEU A 49 21.33 -14.39 1.06
CA LEU A 49 20.48 -15.11 2.03
C LEU A 49 19.47 -14.19 2.76
N ASN A 50 19.92 -12.96 3.08
CA ASN A 50 19.14 -11.89 3.69
C ASN A 50 17.85 -11.53 2.92
N TYR A 51 17.91 -11.49 1.58
CA TYR A 51 16.77 -11.11 0.73
C TYR A 51 15.66 -12.15 0.78
N SER A 52 15.99 -13.41 0.54
CA SER A 52 15.01 -14.49 0.47
C SER A 52 14.35 -14.75 1.83
N ILE A 53 15.12 -14.74 2.92
CA ILE A 53 14.57 -14.92 4.28
C ILE A 53 13.66 -13.74 4.66
N THR A 54 14.09 -12.51 4.39
CA THR A 54 13.28 -11.32 4.69
C THR A 54 11.97 -11.33 3.90
N THR A 55 12.03 -11.70 2.62
CA THR A 55 10.85 -11.83 1.74
C THR A 55 9.90 -12.91 2.26
N ALA A 56 10.41 -14.11 2.55
CA ALA A 56 9.61 -15.23 3.04
C ALA A 56 8.91 -14.90 4.36
N LEU A 57 9.62 -14.32 5.32
CA LEU A 57 9.04 -13.93 6.62
C LEU A 57 8.00 -12.80 6.47
N SER A 58 8.24 -11.85 5.56
CA SER A 58 7.30 -10.76 5.27
C SER A 58 6.01 -11.29 4.64
N ILE A 59 6.12 -12.20 3.66
CA ILE A 59 4.98 -12.89 3.05
C ILE A 59 4.23 -13.74 4.08
N THR A 60 4.94 -14.50 4.91
CA THR A 60 4.34 -15.27 6.01
C THR A 60 3.57 -14.36 6.97
N PHE A 61 4.11 -13.19 7.32
CA PHE A 61 3.44 -12.23 8.18
C PHE A 61 2.14 -11.68 7.56
N VAL A 62 2.15 -11.39 6.26
CA VAL A 62 0.94 -11.03 5.49
C VAL A 62 -0.13 -12.14 5.58
N GLY A 63 0.30 -13.40 5.57
CA GLY A 63 -0.57 -14.56 5.80
C GLY A 63 -1.16 -14.59 7.22
N ILE A 64 -0.31 -14.46 8.23
CA ILE A 64 -0.69 -14.50 9.65
C ILE A 64 -1.76 -13.44 9.98
N CYS A 65 -1.72 -12.30 9.29
CA CYS A 65 -2.72 -11.24 9.43
C CYS A 65 -4.17 -11.68 9.10
N ALA A 66 -4.37 -12.81 8.41
CA ALA A 66 -5.69 -13.37 8.14
C ALA A 66 -6.27 -14.23 9.28
N LEU A 67 -5.44 -14.69 10.22
CA LEU A 67 -5.88 -15.53 11.33
C LEU A 67 -6.98 -14.89 12.20
N PRO A 68 -6.95 -13.59 12.57
CA PRO A 68 -8.02 -12.97 13.33
C PRO A 68 -9.38 -13.10 12.65
N THR A 69 -9.43 -12.89 11.34
CA THR A 69 -10.66 -12.99 10.56
C THR A 69 -11.12 -14.43 10.41
N CYS A 70 -10.19 -15.37 10.22
CA CYS A 70 -10.47 -16.81 10.22
C CYS A 70 -11.13 -17.22 11.56
N ILE A 71 -10.53 -16.85 12.69
CA ILE A 71 -11.05 -17.14 14.04
C ILE A 71 -12.44 -16.51 14.24
N MET A 72 -12.61 -15.24 13.87
CA MET A 72 -13.90 -14.55 14.02
C MET A 72 -15.01 -15.16 13.17
N SER A 73 -14.68 -15.59 11.95
CA SER A 73 -15.64 -16.22 11.03
C SER A 73 -15.98 -17.64 11.49
N ALA A 74 -14.99 -18.42 11.94
CA ALA A 74 -15.20 -19.74 12.52
C ALA A 74 -16.11 -19.68 13.75
N ARG A 75 -15.86 -18.74 14.67
CA ARG A 75 -16.73 -18.49 15.84
C ARG A 75 -18.17 -18.18 15.45
N ALA A 76 -18.36 -17.36 14.43
CA ALA A 76 -19.70 -17.01 13.95
C ALA A 76 -20.42 -18.21 13.31
N LEU A 77 -19.70 -19.07 12.57
CA LEU A 77 -20.25 -20.30 11.98
C LEU A 77 -20.72 -21.31 13.04
N ILE A 78 -20.01 -21.41 14.17
CA ILE A 78 -20.40 -22.26 15.32
C ILE A 78 -21.39 -21.56 16.26
N GLY A 79 -21.96 -20.41 15.87
CA GLY A 79 -23.03 -19.73 16.61
C GLY A 79 -22.58 -18.93 17.83
N GLN A 80 -21.27 -18.67 18.01
CA GLN A 80 -20.79 -17.86 19.13
C GLN A 80 -21.07 -16.37 18.92
N SER A 81 -21.22 -15.64 20.03
CA SER A 81 -21.44 -14.20 20.00
C SER A 81 -20.24 -13.44 19.41
N PRO A 82 -20.49 -12.36 18.65
CA PRO A 82 -19.43 -11.53 18.09
C PRO A 82 -18.67 -10.82 19.22
N PHE A 83 -17.38 -10.58 19.01
CA PHE A 83 -16.59 -9.78 19.95
C PHE A 83 -17.19 -8.36 20.08
N PRO A 84 -17.27 -7.83 21.31
CA PRO A 84 -17.81 -6.50 21.51
C PRO A 84 -16.94 -5.44 20.81
N PRO A 85 -17.55 -4.40 20.22
CA PRO A 85 -16.82 -3.23 19.74
C PRO A 85 -16.01 -2.63 20.89
N ARG A 86 -14.72 -2.36 20.65
CA ARG A 86 -13.85 -1.69 21.62
C ARG A 86 -13.47 -0.31 21.11
N PRO A 87 -13.40 0.72 21.96
CA PRO A 87 -12.88 2.03 21.58
C PRO A 87 -11.42 1.92 21.14
N GLY A 88 -10.94 2.95 20.44
CA GLY A 88 -9.52 3.06 20.10
C GLY A 88 -8.64 3.07 21.36
N SER A 89 -7.59 2.24 21.38
CA SER A 89 -6.62 2.17 22.48
C SER A 89 -5.57 3.30 22.35
N SER A 90 -5.00 3.75 23.47
CA SER A 90 -3.86 4.69 23.48
C SER A 90 -2.51 4.03 23.11
N ILE A 91 -2.53 2.80 22.58
CA ILE A 91 -1.33 2.03 22.22
C ILE A 91 -0.43 2.72 21.18
N TRP A 92 -0.92 3.73 20.45
CA TRP A 92 -0.08 4.57 19.59
C TRP A 92 1.07 5.27 20.35
N LEU A 93 0.92 5.49 21.66
CA LEU A 93 2.00 6.02 22.50
C LEU A 93 3.17 5.03 22.59
N VAL A 94 2.89 3.73 22.62
CA VAL A 94 3.93 2.68 22.55
C VAL A 94 4.62 2.72 21.18
N SER A 95 3.89 3.07 20.12
CA SER A 95 4.43 3.22 18.78
C SER A 95 5.44 4.38 18.65
N ILE A 96 5.40 5.40 19.52
CA ILE A 96 6.40 6.49 19.56
C ILE A 96 7.79 5.94 19.86
N VAL A 97 7.87 4.95 20.76
CA VAL A 97 9.13 4.32 21.15
C VAL A 97 9.48 3.17 20.20
N LEU A 98 8.47 2.40 19.79
CA LEU A 98 8.68 1.19 18.99
C LEU A 98 9.15 1.50 17.55
N LEU A 99 8.67 2.60 16.94
CA LEU A 99 9.09 2.97 15.58
C LEU A 99 10.61 3.28 15.48
N PRO A 100 11.17 4.24 16.25
CA PRO A 100 12.61 4.51 16.18
C PRO A 100 13.44 3.30 16.60
N LEU A 101 12.98 2.50 17.58
CA LEU A 101 13.67 1.29 17.99
C LEU A 101 13.80 0.29 16.83
N THR A 102 12.70 -0.02 16.15
CA THR A 102 12.70 -0.98 15.04
C THR A 102 13.50 -0.47 13.84
N LEU A 103 13.45 0.84 13.58
CA LEU A 103 14.26 1.47 12.54
C LEU A 103 15.76 1.40 12.83
N ILE A 104 16.17 1.63 14.10
CA ILE A 104 17.56 1.47 14.55
C ILE A 104 18.00 0.01 14.37
N LEU A 105 17.19 -0.95 14.82
CA LEU A 105 17.51 -2.38 14.68
C LEU A 105 17.70 -2.79 13.21
N GLY A 106 16.82 -2.33 12.31
CA GLY A 106 16.97 -2.64 10.89
C GLY A 106 18.14 -1.92 10.23
N HIS A 107 18.47 -0.69 10.66
CA HIS A 107 19.69 0.00 10.22
C HIS A 107 20.96 -0.77 10.63
N LEU A 108 21.02 -1.23 11.88
CA LEU A 108 22.12 -2.06 12.36
C LEU A 108 22.21 -3.38 11.58
N ALA A 109 21.07 -4.02 11.30
CA ALA A 109 21.03 -5.27 10.56
C ALA A 109 21.45 -5.13 9.09
N PHE A 110 20.80 -4.25 8.33
CA PHE A 110 20.95 -4.21 6.87
C PHE A 110 21.95 -3.17 6.36
N THR A 111 22.16 -2.08 7.08
CA THR A 111 23.15 -1.06 6.69
C THR A 111 24.51 -1.32 7.33
N ARG A 112 24.56 -1.88 8.54
CA ARG A 112 25.82 -2.21 9.23
C ARG A 112 26.18 -3.70 9.21
N GLY A 113 25.30 -4.57 8.72
CA GLY A 113 25.54 -6.01 8.60
C GLY A 113 25.51 -6.78 9.93
N LEU A 114 24.94 -6.20 11.00
CA LEU A 114 24.94 -6.83 12.33
C LEU A 114 23.78 -7.81 12.48
N PHE A 115 24.08 -9.11 12.48
CA PHE A 115 23.10 -10.19 12.61
C PHE A 115 21.92 -10.03 11.62
N SER A 116 22.26 -9.72 10.36
CA SER A 116 21.31 -9.34 9.33
C SER A 116 20.19 -10.37 9.14
N ASP A 117 20.50 -11.66 9.21
CA ASP A 117 19.51 -12.74 9.05
C ASP A 117 18.56 -12.91 10.25
N LEU A 118 19.02 -12.56 11.47
CA LEU A 118 18.25 -12.76 12.70
C LEU A 118 17.44 -11.52 13.09
N ILE A 119 18.07 -10.33 13.04
CA ILE A 119 17.47 -9.08 13.49
C ILE A 119 16.79 -8.35 12.33
N GLY A 120 17.32 -8.49 11.11
CA GLY A 120 16.85 -7.77 9.93
C GLY A 120 15.38 -8.04 9.60
N PRO A 121 14.95 -9.30 9.39
CA PRO A 121 13.58 -9.59 9.03
C PRO A 121 12.55 -9.14 10.08
N PRO A 122 12.72 -9.43 11.39
CA PRO A 122 11.81 -8.90 12.41
C PRO A 122 11.78 -7.36 12.44
N ALA A 123 12.93 -6.70 12.31
CA ALA A 123 13.00 -5.24 12.26
C ALA A 123 12.25 -4.68 11.05
N HIS A 124 12.42 -5.28 9.87
CA HIS A 124 11.70 -4.88 8.66
C HIS A 124 10.17 -5.00 8.82
N ILE A 125 9.70 -6.16 9.31
CA ILE A 125 8.27 -6.38 9.54
C ILE A 125 7.71 -5.36 10.52
N LEU A 126 8.41 -5.13 11.64
CA LEU A 126 7.94 -4.21 12.67
C LEU A 126 7.98 -2.75 12.20
N THR A 127 9.03 -2.32 11.50
CA THR A 127 9.12 -0.96 10.94
C THR A 127 8.03 -0.70 9.89
N ALA A 128 7.61 -1.72 9.13
CA ALA A 128 6.46 -1.63 8.22
C ALA A 128 5.11 -1.63 8.97
N LEU A 129 4.95 -2.46 9.99
CA LEU A 129 3.71 -2.64 10.74
C LEU A 129 3.34 -1.42 11.59
N VAL A 130 4.31 -0.84 12.30
CA VAL A 130 4.08 0.24 13.25
C VAL A 130 3.35 1.46 12.66
N PRO A 131 3.72 2.03 11.49
CA PRO A 131 2.98 3.15 10.90
C PRO A 131 1.54 2.78 10.52
N ALA A 132 1.29 1.57 10.01
CA ALA A 132 -0.06 1.10 9.73
C ALA A 132 -0.90 1.02 11.02
N LEU A 133 -0.33 0.52 12.11
CA LEU A 133 -0.99 0.49 13.42
C LEU A 133 -1.27 1.90 13.95
N ILE A 134 -0.32 2.84 13.84
CA ILE A 134 -0.51 4.24 14.23
C ILE A 134 -1.70 4.83 13.47
N ALA A 135 -1.72 4.69 12.14
CA ALA A 135 -2.81 5.19 11.31
C ALA A 135 -4.17 4.64 11.76
N ILE A 136 -4.27 3.32 11.94
CA ILE A 136 -5.49 2.64 12.37
C ILE A 136 -5.94 3.08 13.77
N VAL A 137 -5.01 3.25 14.71
CA VAL A 137 -5.34 3.70 16.07
C VAL A 137 -5.85 5.14 16.04
N LEU A 138 -5.21 6.04 15.29
CA LEU A 138 -5.61 7.45 15.19
C LEU A 138 -7.02 7.62 14.61
N ILE A 139 -7.32 6.93 13.50
CA ILE A 139 -8.65 7.03 12.88
C ILE A 139 -9.75 6.40 13.75
N ARG A 140 -9.46 5.27 14.43
CA ARG A 140 -10.43 4.62 15.32
C ARG A 140 -10.67 5.39 16.62
N ARG A 141 -9.70 6.17 17.09
CA ARG A 141 -9.86 7.05 18.26
C ARG A 141 -10.81 8.20 17.99
N HIS A 142 -10.84 8.70 16.76
CA HIS A 142 -11.58 9.90 16.39
C HIS A 142 -12.84 9.63 15.57
N GLY A 143 -13.19 8.36 15.41
CA GLY A 143 -14.27 7.90 14.55
C GLY A 143 -15.30 7.03 15.26
N PRO A 144 -16.38 6.63 14.57
CA PRO A 144 -17.31 5.62 15.03
C PRO A 144 -16.62 4.30 15.45
N THR A 145 -17.15 3.71 16.51
CA THR A 145 -16.72 2.39 16.99
C THR A 145 -17.34 1.28 16.13
N TYR A 146 -16.50 0.35 15.66
CA TYR A 146 -16.94 -0.82 14.90
C TYR A 146 -16.63 -2.14 15.60
N SER A 147 -17.35 -3.18 15.19
CA SER A 147 -17.02 -4.54 15.57
C SER A 147 -15.62 -4.91 15.06
N PRO A 148 -14.84 -5.70 15.83
CA PRO A 148 -13.54 -6.17 15.39
C PRO A 148 -13.58 -6.86 14.03
N ARG A 149 -14.66 -7.62 13.76
CA ARG A 149 -14.86 -8.30 12.48
C ARG A 149 -14.92 -7.33 11.29
N ARG A 150 -15.60 -6.19 11.43
CA ARG A 150 -15.65 -5.18 10.36
C ARG A 150 -14.25 -4.59 10.13
N THR A 151 -13.59 -4.15 11.18
CA THR A 151 -12.25 -3.55 11.12
C THR A 151 -11.25 -4.50 10.45
N TRP A 152 -11.21 -5.76 10.88
CA TRP A 152 -10.31 -6.77 10.32
C TRP A 152 -10.69 -7.18 8.90
N GLY A 153 -11.97 -7.23 8.56
CA GLY A 153 -12.41 -7.46 7.18
C GLY A 153 -11.92 -6.36 6.24
N GLN A 154 -12.04 -5.10 6.65
CA GLN A 154 -11.54 -3.96 5.86
C GLN A 154 -10.02 -3.95 5.76
N PHE A 155 -9.33 -4.31 6.84
CA PHE A 155 -7.89 -4.50 6.86
C PHE A 155 -7.45 -5.59 5.87
N LEU A 156 -8.09 -6.77 5.88
CA LEU A 156 -7.76 -7.84 4.94
C LEU A 156 -8.07 -7.52 3.48
N VAL A 157 -9.15 -6.79 3.22
CA VAL A 157 -9.41 -6.29 1.86
C VAL A 157 -8.27 -5.40 1.39
N GLY A 158 -7.76 -4.51 2.26
CA GLY A 158 -6.60 -3.68 1.99
C GLY A 158 -5.29 -4.45 1.84
N LEU A 159 -5.10 -5.50 2.64
CA LEU A 159 -3.87 -6.28 2.63
C LEU A 159 -3.76 -7.22 1.42
N TRP A 160 -4.88 -7.77 0.95
CA TRP A 160 -4.88 -8.83 -0.08
C TRP A 160 -5.66 -8.45 -1.34
N ALA A 161 -6.94 -8.09 -1.20
CA ALA A 161 -7.81 -7.90 -2.36
C ALA A 161 -7.43 -6.67 -3.17
N ILE A 162 -7.08 -5.56 -2.50
CA ILE A 162 -6.68 -4.32 -3.16
C ILE A 162 -5.39 -4.54 -3.96
N PRO A 163 -4.27 -5.05 -3.40
CA PRO A 163 -3.04 -5.29 -4.17
C PRO A 163 -3.23 -6.23 -5.36
N ILE A 164 -3.94 -7.35 -5.18
CA ILE A 164 -4.19 -8.30 -6.28
C ILE A 164 -5.01 -7.63 -7.40
N THR A 165 -6.03 -6.85 -7.03
CA THR A 165 -6.87 -6.17 -8.02
C THR A 165 -6.10 -5.07 -8.73
N SER A 166 -5.34 -4.25 -8.00
CA SER A 166 -4.46 -3.23 -8.58
C SER A 166 -3.47 -3.86 -9.55
N LEU A 167 -2.77 -4.93 -9.15
CA LEU A 167 -1.80 -5.62 -9.99
C LEU A 167 -2.41 -6.17 -11.29
N ILE A 168 -3.59 -6.78 -11.22
CA ILE A 168 -4.29 -7.27 -12.42
C ILE A 168 -4.62 -6.10 -13.36
N LEU A 169 -5.17 -5.01 -12.83
CA LEU A 169 -5.53 -3.83 -13.64
C LEU A 169 -4.30 -3.13 -14.21
N GLU A 170 -3.22 -3.06 -13.44
CA GLU A 170 -1.92 -2.55 -13.88
C GLU A 170 -1.37 -3.41 -15.02
N ILE A 171 -1.30 -4.74 -14.90
CA ILE A 171 -0.86 -5.62 -15.98
C ILE A 171 -1.71 -5.42 -17.26
N LEU A 172 -3.03 -5.31 -17.12
CA LEU A 172 -3.92 -5.06 -18.26
C LEU A 172 -3.64 -3.71 -18.94
N THR A 173 -3.33 -2.67 -18.18
CA THR A 173 -2.97 -1.34 -18.73
C THR A 173 -1.50 -1.23 -19.13
N LEU A 174 -0.65 -2.15 -18.67
CA LEU A 174 0.74 -2.27 -19.09
C LEU A 174 0.84 -2.78 -20.52
N ILE A 175 -0.08 -3.64 -20.98
CA ILE A 175 -0.09 -4.13 -22.38
C ILE A 175 -0.07 -2.98 -23.42
N PRO A 176 -1.04 -2.05 -23.44
CA PRO A 176 -1.00 -0.93 -24.38
C PRO A 176 0.20 0.00 -24.14
N THR A 177 0.66 0.14 -22.89
CA THR A 177 1.87 0.92 -22.56
C THR A 177 3.12 0.29 -23.19
N MET A 178 3.26 -1.04 -23.12
CA MET A 178 4.36 -1.79 -23.74
C MET A 178 4.29 -1.73 -25.26
N ILE A 179 3.10 -1.74 -25.85
CA ILE A 179 2.94 -1.52 -27.30
C ILE A 179 3.42 -0.12 -27.68
N ALA A 180 3.04 0.92 -26.92
CA ALA A 180 3.52 2.27 -27.16
C ALA A 180 5.04 2.39 -27.04
N ILE A 181 5.64 1.77 -26.02
CA ILE A 181 7.10 1.69 -25.87
C ILE A 181 7.71 0.96 -27.07
N ALA A 182 7.20 -0.20 -27.46
CA ALA A 182 7.73 -0.97 -28.60
C ALA A 182 7.70 -0.15 -29.91
N VAL A 183 6.60 0.57 -30.18
CA VAL A 183 6.50 1.46 -31.35
C VAL A 183 7.56 2.57 -31.29
N LEU A 184 7.75 3.18 -30.12
CA LEU A 184 8.81 4.19 -29.93
C LEU A 184 10.20 3.59 -30.13
N LEU A 185 10.47 2.39 -29.60
CA LEU A 185 11.75 1.70 -29.77
C LEU A 185 12.04 1.42 -31.25
N MET A 186 11.05 0.91 -31.99
CA MET A 186 11.19 0.62 -33.42
C MET A 186 11.54 1.86 -34.26
N SER A 187 11.16 3.05 -33.78
CA SER A 187 11.49 4.32 -34.46
C SER A 187 12.97 4.70 -34.39
N THR A 188 13.77 4.05 -33.52
CA THR A 188 15.19 4.37 -33.31
C THR A 188 16.11 3.18 -33.61
N ALA A 189 17.35 3.46 -34.03
CA ALA A 189 18.33 2.39 -34.28
C ALA A 189 18.67 1.59 -33.00
N GLY A 190 18.90 2.29 -31.88
CA GLY A 190 19.16 1.64 -30.59
C GLY A 190 17.96 0.84 -30.05
N GLY A 191 16.73 1.30 -30.27
CA GLY A 191 15.53 0.55 -29.88
C GLY A 191 15.36 -0.75 -30.68
N ARG A 192 15.64 -0.74 -31.99
CA ARG A 192 15.67 -1.98 -32.79
C ARG A 192 16.77 -2.94 -32.33
N GLN A 193 17.94 -2.42 -31.94
CA GLN A 193 19.02 -3.23 -31.37
C GLN A 193 18.59 -3.90 -30.06
N LEU A 194 17.93 -3.17 -29.15
CA LEU A 194 17.43 -3.76 -27.90
C LEU A 194 16.41 -4.87 -28.19
N ILE A 195 15.48 -4.64 -29.11
CA ILE A 195 14.50 -5.68 -29.48
C ILE A 195 15.23 -6.94 -29.97
N GLY A 196 16.26 -6.78 -30.81
CA GLY A 196 17.10 -7.89 -31.27
C GLY A 196 17.75 -8.67 -30.12
N ILE A 197 18.33 -7.96 -29.14
CA ILE A 197 18.91 -8.55 -27.92
C ILE A 197 17.84 -9.29 -27.11
N LEU A 198 16.68 -8.68 -26.89
CA LEU A 198 15.61 -9.29 -26.08
C LEU A 198 15.02 -10.54 -26.74
N THR A 199 15.01 -10.61 -28.08
CA THR A 199 14.55 -11.79 -28.82
C THR A 199 15.55 -12.93 -28.89
N ASN A 200 16.80 -12.72 -28.44
CA ASN A 200 17.82 -13.76 -28.39
C ASN A 200 18.39 -13.91 -26.95
N PRO A 201 17.95 -14.93 -26.19
CA PRO A 201 18.37 -15.16 -24.80
C PRO A 201 19.89 -15.23 -24.59
N ASP A 202 20.64 -15.65 -25.60
CA ASP A 202 22.11 -15.77 -25.53
C ASP A 202 22.80 -14.42 -25.26
N HIS A 203 22.16 -13.30 -25.62
CA HIS A 203 22.71 -11.95 -25.43
C HIS A 203 22.30 -11.28 -24.12
N TRP A 204 21.47 -11.91 -23.28
CA TRP A 204 20.95 -11.27 -22.05
C TRP A 204 22.03 -11.03 -20.98
N LEU A 205 23.11 -11.80 -21.02
CA LEU A 205 24.23 -11.72 -20.07
C LEU A 205 25.36 -10.80 -20.56
N GLU A 206 25.25 -10.25 -21.77
CA GLU A 206 26.26 -9.35 -22.32
C GLU A 206 26.16 -7.97 -21.67
N SER A 207 27.30 -7.37 -21.34
CA SER A 207 27.36 -6.00 -20.78
C SER A 207 26.73 -4.94 -21.67
N GLN A 208 26.61 -5.21 -22.98
CA GLN A 208 25.99 -4.34 -23.99
C GLN A 208 24.49 -4.11 -23.74
N ILE A 209 23.80 -5.00 -23.01
CA ILE A 209 22.38 -4.82 -22.69
C ILE A 209 22.16 -3.59 -21.81
N TYR A 210 23.05 -3.34 -20.84
CA TYR A 210 22.96 -2.21 -19.92
C TYR A 210 23.13 -0.89 -20.67
N GLU A 211 24.15 -0.79 -21.52
CA GLU A 211 24.39 0.39 -22.35
C GLU A 211 23.19 0.69 -23.27
N THR A 212 22.64 -0.34 -23.91
CA THR A 212 21.49 -0.20 -24.81
C THR A 212 20.23 0.24 -24.04
N LEU A 213 19.97 -0.36 -22.87
CA LEU A 213 18.86 0.03 -21.99
C LEU A 213 18.99 1.50 -21.55
N PHE A 214 20.18 1.94 -21.15
CA PHE A 214 20.40 3.32 -20.75
C PHE A 214 20.24 4.31 -21.93
N GLN A 215 20.72 3.97 -23.13
CA GLN A 215 20.50 4.79 -24.33
C GLN A 215 19.01 4.96 -24.64
N ILE A 216 18.21 3.93 -24.40
CA ILE A 216 16.76 3.95 -24.58
C ILE A 216 16.07 4.79 -23.52
N LEU A 217 16.47 4.68 -22.25
CA LEU A 217 15.93 5.51 -21.16
C LEU A 217 16.22 7.00 -21.33
N ARG A 218 17.24 7.36 -22.11
CA ARG A 218 17.52 8.76 -22.50
C ARG A 218 16.56 9.31 -23.54
N GLN A 219 15.79 8.47 -24.22
CA GLN A 219 14.81 8.94 -25.19
C GLN A 219 13.64 9.60 -24.44
N PRO A 220 13.37 10.91 -24.64
CA PRO A 220 12.33 11.61 -23.90
C PRO A 220 10.96 10.95 -24.05
N GLY A 221 10.65 10.41 -25.24
CA GLY A 221 9.40 9.69 -25.49
C GLY A 221 9.23 8.45 -24.61
N VAL A 222 10.27 7.62 -24.50
CA VAL A 222 10.25 6.41 -23.67
C VAL A 222 10.11 6.78 -22.20
N LEU A 223 10.88 7.76 -21.73
CA LEU A 223 10.81 8.24 -20.35
C LEU A 223 9.43 8.83 -20.03
N MET A 224 8.84 9.63 -20.94
CA MET A 224 7.50 10.18 -20.75
C MET A 224 6.43 9.09 -20.65
N VAL A 225 6.53 8.01 -21.42
CA VAL A 225 5.58 6.88 -21.35
C VAL A 225 5.74 6.11 -20.03
N ILE A 226 6.98 5.79 -19.63
CA ILE A 226 7.25 5.08 -18.37
C ILE A 226 6.80 5.94 -17.18
N LEU A 227 7.20 7.21 -17.13
CA LEU A 227 6.82 8.12 -16.05
C LEU A 227 5.31 8.38 -16.07
N GLY A 228 4.70 8.58 -17.22
CA GLY A 228 3.25 8.74 -17.35
C GLY A 228 2.49 7.53 -16.80
N TYR A 229 2.99 6.32 -17.06
CA TYR A 229 2.42 5.11 -16.49
C TYR A 229 2.50 5.08 -14.95
N VAL A 230 3.70 5.25 -14.38
CA VAL A 230 3.90 5.12 -12.91
C VAL A 230 3.34 6.30 -12.11
N VAL A 231 3.33 7.51 -12.69
CA VAL A 231 2.88 8.73 -12.01
C VAL A 231 1.38 8.98 -12.23
N ILE A 232 0.79 8.53 -13.33
CA ILE A 232 -0.61 8.83 -13.65
C ILE A 232 -1.47 7.57 -13.62
N ILE A 233 -1.12 6.56 -14.42
CA ILE A 233 -1.97 5.38 -14.61
C ILE A 233 -2.04 4.53 -13.33
N VAL A 234 -0.89 4.23 -12.73
CA VAL A 234 -0.82 3.43 -11.49
C VAL A 234 -1.63 4.09 -10.35
N PRO A 235 -1.43 5.38 -10.00
CA PRO A 235 -2.24 6.03 -8.98
C PRO A 235 -3.73 6.07 -9.27
N LEU A 236 -4.16 6.25 -10.53
CA LEU A 236 -5.58 6.18 -10.89
C LEU A 236 -6.18 4.81 -10.56
N ILE A 237 -5.50 3.74 -10.97
CA ILE A 237 -5.95 2.36 -10.76
C ILE A 237 -5.98 2.05 -9.26
N GLU A 238 -4.88 2.30 -8.57
CA GLU A 238 -4.78 1.94 -7.17
C GLU A 238 -5.77 2.70 -6.29
N GLU A 239 -5.94 4.01 -6.49
CA GLU A 239 -6.87 4.80 -5.68
C GLU A 239 -8.34 4.40 -5.94
N ALA A 240 -8.65 3.89 -7.14
CA ALA A 240 -9.96 3.32 -7.43
C ALA A 240 -10.14 1.97 -6.71
N ALA A 241 -9.16 1.07 -6.83
CA ALA A 241 -9.16 -0.24 -6.17
C ALA A 241 -9.22 -0.09 -4.63
N LYS A 242 -8.54 0.90 -4.05
CA LYS A 242 -8.55 1.18 -2.60
C LYS A 242 -9.95 1.42 -2.03
N THR A 243 -10.93 1.82 -2.85
CA THR A 243 -12.33 1.97 -2.39
C THR A 243 -13.02 0.63 -2.09
N MET A 244 -12.46 -0.51 -2.52
CA MET A 244 -13.00 -1.85 -2.27
C MET A 244 -13.22 -2.14 -0.78
N ALA A 245 -12.42 -1.52 0.09
CA ALA A 245 -12.56 -1.62 1.54
C ALA A 245 -13.95 -1.22 2.08
N VAL A 246 -14.75 -0.49 1.29
CA VAL A 246 -16.11 -0.07 1.68
C VAL A 246 -17.22 -0.67 0.82
N TRP A 247 -16.89 -1.41 -0.24
CA TRP A 247 -17.87 -1.96 -1.18
C TRP A 247 -18.97 -2.84 -0.54
N PRO A 248 -18.67 -3.71 0.45
CA PRO A 248 -19.69 -4.52 1.12
C PRO A 248 -20.79 -3.72 1.83
N PHE A 249 -20.60 -2.40 1.98
CA PHE A 249 -21.50 -1.51 2.71
C PHE A 249 -22.24 -0.51 1.80
N LEU A 250 -21.96 -0.47 0.49
CA LEU A 250 -22.55 0.53 -0.41
C LEU A 250 -24.09 0.44 -0.42
N ARG A 251 -24.65 -0.77 -0.36
CA ARG A 251 -26.11 -0.98 -0.32
C ARG A 251 -26.73 -0.93 1.08
N ARG A 252 -25.92 -0.72 2.14
CA ARG A 252 -26.35 -0.81 3.55
C ARG A 252 -26.34 0.55 4.27
N GLY A 253 -26.39 1.65 3.52
CA GLY A 253 -26.34 3.00 4.08
C GLY A 253 -24.93 3.38 4.56
N LEU A 254 -24.01 3.51 3.61
CA LEU A 254 -22.62 3.88 3.88
C LEU A 254 -22.52 5.36 4.32
N ARG A 255 -22.38 5.59 5.63
CA ARG A 255 -22.20 6.95 6.18
C ARG A 255 -20.81 7.52 5.81
N PRO A 256 -20.67 8.84 5.58
CA PRO A 256 -19.40 9.46 5.19
C PRO A 256 -18.24 9.19 6.15
N ALA A 257 -18.44 9.37 7.47
CA ALA A 257 -17.43 9.05 8.48
C ALA A 257 -17.00 7.58 8.43
N SER A 258 -17.97 6.70 8.13
CA SER A 258 -17.74 5.27 8.05
C SER A 258 -16.99 4.84 6.80
N ALA A 259 -17.21 5.55 5.71
CA ALA A 259 -16.51 5.34 4.47
C ALA A 259 -15.05 5.79 4.59
N PHE A 260 -14.81 6.98 5.18
CA PHE A 260 -13.47 7.48 5.40
C PHE A 260 -12.63 6.51 6.24
N ILE A 261 -13.15 6.07 7.39
CA ILE A 261 -12.40 5.18 8.29
C ILE A 261 -12.22 3.80 7.67
N GLY A 262 -13.25 3.28 7.02
CA GLY A 262 -13.16 1.99 6.34
C GLY A 262 -12.10 1.98 5.25
N GLY A 263 -12.12 3.01 4.40
CA GLY A 263 -11.09 3.24 3.39
C GLY A 263 -9.71 3.39 4.01
N ALA A 264 -9.58 4.19 5.06
CA ALA A 264 -8.29 4.44 5.69
C ALA A 264 -7.67 3.22 6.38
N ILE A 265 -8.50 2.32 6.94
CA ILE A 265 -8.04 1.01 7.44
C ILE A 265 -7.52 0.16 6.27
N GLY A 266 -8.26 0.12 5.16
CA GLY A 266 -7.85 -0.59 3.95
C GLY A 266 -6.54 -0.02 3.37
N GLY A 267 -6.41 1.29 3.27
CA GLY A 267 -5.19 1.96 2.78
C GLY A 267 -3.98 1.78 3.70
N ALA A 268 -4.17 1.72 5.02
CA ALA A 268 -3.08 1.40 5.95
C ALA A 268 -2.59 -0.04 5.75
N ALA A 269 -3.51 -0.98 5.49
CA ALA A 269 -3.16 -2.36 5.18
C ALA A 269 -2.51 -2.51 3.79
N TYR A 270 -2.93 -1.70 2.81
CA TYR A 270 -2.30 -1.62 1.49
C TYR A 270 -0.84 -1.13 1.60
N GLY A 271 -0.61 -0.03 2.32
CA GLY A 271 0.75 0.48 2.55
C GLY A 271 1.62 -0.50 3.32
N LEU A 272 1.05 -1.26 4.27
CA LEU A 272 1.72 -2.37 4.92
C LEU A 272 2.11 -3.47 3.93
N PHE A 273 1.19 -3.87 3.04
CA PHE A 273 1.47 -4.85 2.00
C PHE A 273 2.65 -4.40 1.14
N GLU A 274 2.64 -3.18 0.62
CA GLU A 274 3.73 -2.67 -0.22
C GLU A 274 5.08 -2.62 0.50
N ALA A 275 5.07 -2.19 1.77
CA ALA A 275 6.28 -2.13 2.58
C ALA A 275 6.89 -3.52 2.84
N LEU A 276 6.06 -4.57 2.88
CA LEU A 276 6.48 -5.96 3.11
C LEU A 276 6.74 -6.75 1.82
N PHE A 277 6.06 -6.42 0.73
CA PHE A 277 6.18 -7.13 -0.55
C PHE A 277 7.43 -6.70 -1.32
N LEU A 278 7.81 -5.42 -1.23
CA LEU A 278 8.98 -4.86 -1.90
C LEU A 278 10.17 -4.79 -0.94
N THR A 279 10.57 -5.96 -0.40
CA THR A 279 11.70 -6.04 0.51
C THR A 279 12.99 -5.62 -0.18
N GLN A 280 13.76 -4.74 0.43
CA GLN A 280 15.03 -4.24 -0.12
C GLN A 280 16.08 -4.18 0.98
N PRO A 281 16.56 -5.33 1.49
CA PRO A 281 17.68 -5.35 2.42
C PRO A 281 18.94 -4.81 1.74
N GLY A 282 19.75 -4.07 2.50
CA GLY A 282 21.02 -3.51 2.04
C GLY A 282 21.28 -2.09 2.52
N PRO A 283 22.29 -1.41 1.97
CA PRO A 283 22.73 -0.09 2.44
C PRO A 283 21.64 1.00 2.40
N SER A 284 20.74 0.94 1.41
CA SER A 284 19.63 1.89 1.22
C SER A 284 18.37 1.56 2.04
N TRP A 285 18.38 0.46 2.82
CA TRP A 285 17.20 0.00 3.56
C TRP A 285 16.60 1.09 4.45
N THR A 286 17.42 1.84 5.19
CA THR A 286 16.91 2.87 6.12
C THR A 286 16.16 3.97 5.40
N THR A 287 16.75 4.51 4.32
CA THR A 287 16.11 5.55 3.50
C THR A 287 14.82 5.03 2.85
N ASN A 288 14.84 3.78 2.36
CA ASN A 288 13.67 3.17 1.73
C ASN A 288 12.55 2.96 2.76
N MET A 289 12.87 2.48 3.97
CA MET A 289 11.87 2.30 5.03
C MET A 289 11.29 3.61 5.55
N ILE A 290 12.09 4.68 5.64
CA ILE A 290 11.57 6.01 5.96
C ILE A 290 10.55 6.48 4.91
N ALA A 291 10.85 6.27 3.62
CA ALA A 291 9.89 6.54 2.55
C ALA A 291 8.63 5.67 2.69
N ARG A 292 8.76 4.37 2.99
CA ARG A 292 7.62 3.46 3.19
C ARG A 292 6.74 3.83 4.38
N ILE A 293 7.31 4.36 5.46
CA ILE A 293 6.56 4.90 6.60
C ILE A 293 5.64 6.03 6.14
N GLY A 294 6.17 6.99 5.39
CA GLY A 294 5.40 8.10 4.84
C GLY A 294 4.34 7.65 3.83
N ALA A 295 4.70 6.72 2.93
CA ALA A 295 3.79 6.13 1.96
C ALA A 295 2.60 5.43 2.65
N THR A 296 2.84 4.67 3.72
CA THR A 296 1.79 3.99 4.48
C THR A 296 0.75 4.98 5.04
N VAL A 297 1.21 6.11 5.58
CA VAL A 297 0.34 7.17 6.08
C VAL A 297 -0.43 7.83 4.94
N MET A 298 0.24 8.10 3.82
CA MET A 298 -0.36 8.64 2.60
C MET A 298 -1.46 7.72 2.07
N HIS A 299 -1.19 6.42 1.84
CA HIS A 299 -2.17 5.46 1.35
C HIS A 299 -3.37 5.32 2.27
N SER A 300 -3.16 5.33 3.58
CA SER A 300 -4.27 5.35 4.55
C SER A 300 -5.15 6.59 4.35
N PHE A 301 -4.54 7.77 4.19
CA PHE A 301 -5.31 8.99 3.98
C PHE A 301 -6.03 9.03 2.62
N THR A 302 -5.33 8.71 1.52
CA THR A 302 -5.90 8.75 0.16
C THR A 302 -7.02 7.75 -0.02
N ALA A 303 -6.87 6.52 0.50
CA ALA A 303 -7.94 5.52 0.51
C ALA A 303 -9.16 5.98 1.32
N GLY A 304 -8.95 6.63 2.46
CA GLY A 304 -10.00 7.25 3.25
C GLY A 304 -10.73 8.37 2.49
N LEU A 305 -9.98 9.24 1.81
CA LEU A 305 -10.52 10.34 1.03
C LEU A 305 -11.36 9.84 -0.16
N SER A 306 -10.83 8.90 -0.95
CA SER A 306 -11.53 8.27 -2.08
C SER A 306 -12.81 7.55 -1.62
N SER A 307 -12.74 6.82 -0.50
CA SER A 307 -13.90 6.13 0.06
C SER A 307 -14.96 7.10 0.61
N TRP A 308 -14.54 8.20 1.24
CA TRP A 308 -15.45 9.28 1.62
C TRP A 308 -16.16 9.87 0.41
N GLY A 309 -15.41 10.17 -0.66
CA GLY A 309 -15.99 10.63 -1.92
C GLY A 309 -17.05 9.67 -2.46
N LEU A 310 -16.76 8.36 -2.45
CA LEU A 310 -17.69 7.34 -2.91
C LEU A 310 -19.00 7.34 -2.11
N ALA A 311 -18.93 7.55 -0.80
CA ALA A 311 -20.12 7.67 0.04
C ALA A 311 -20.99 8.89 -0.30
N GLN A 312 -20.40 10.00 -0.75
CA GLN A 312 -21.17 11.17 -1.20
C GLN A 312 -22.01 10.88 -2.45
N VAL A 313 -21.51 10.03 -3.36
CA VAL A 313 -22.27 9.61 -4.54
C VAL A 313 -23.35 8.61 -4.17
N VAL A 314 -23.02 7.61 -3.34
CA VAL A 314 -23.98 6.57 -2.97
C VAL A 314 -25.13 7.12 -2.11
N GLY A 315 -24.84 8.02 -1.16
CA GLY A 315 -25.86 8.60 -0.29
C GLY A 315 -26.62 9.75 -0.94
N ASN A 316 -25.89 10.71 -1.55
CA ASN A 316 -26.44 12.01 -1.93
C ASN A 316 -26.38 12.29 -3.44
N ARG A 317 -25.89 11.35 -4.25
CA ARG A 317 -25.63 11.53 -5.71
C ARG A 317 -24.69 12.70 -6.03
N GLU A 318 -23.83 13.10 -5.09
CA GLU A 318 -22.94 14.25 -5.23
C GLU A 318 -21.63 13.91 -5.97
N TRP A 319 -21.72 13.67 -7.28
CA TRP A 319 -20.58 13.34 -8.14
C TRP A 319 -19.44 14.35 -8.09
N LYS A 320 -19.74 15.64 -7.92
CA LYS A 320 -18.73 16.70 -7.78
C LYS A 320 -17.86 16.54 -6.52
N ARG A 321 -18.42 16.01 -5.42
CA ARG A 321 -17.64 15.75 -4.19
C ARG A 321 -16.78 14.51 -4.35
N PHE A 322 -17.31 13.46 -4.98
CA PHE A 322 -16.52 12.28 -5.33
C PHE A 322 -15.35 12.63 -6.25
N GLY A 323 -15.59 13.32 -7.37
CA GLY A 323 -14.55 13.67 -8.32
C GLY A 323 -13.41 14.47 -7.68
N ARG A 324 -13.72 15.45 -6.81
CA ARG A 324 -12.69 16.21 -6.08
C ARG A 324 -11.92 15.35 -5.08
N ALA A 325 -12.61 14.47 -4.35
CA ALA A 325 -11.97 13.58 -3.38
C ALA A 325 -11.02 12.59 -4.04
N TYR A 326 -11.51 11.92 -5.10
CA TYR A 326 -10.76 10.93 -5.85
C TYR A 326 -9.58 11.58 -6.59
N LEU A 327 -9.79 12.68 -7.32
CA LEU A 327 -8.69 13.38 -7.98
C LEU A 327 -7.68 13.95 -6.97
N GLY A 328 -8.13 14.43 -5.80
CA GLY A 328 -7.22 14.85 -4.73
C GLY A 328 -6.36 13.70 -4.20
N ALA A 329 -6.94 12.52 -4.01
CA ALA A 329 -6.22 11.30 -3.62
C ALA A 329 -5.21 10.88 -4.69
N VAL A 330 -5.64 10.82 -5.95
CA VAL A 330 -4.78 10.48 -7.10
C VAL A 330 -3.63 11.47 -7.24
N LEU A 331 -3.88 12.77 -7.16
CA LEU A 331 -2.84 13.78 -7.26
C LEU A 331 -1.81 13.66 -6.14
N MET A 332 -2.26 13.41 -4.90
CA MET A 332 -1.36 13.22 -3.77
C MET A 332 -0.47 11.99 -3.95
N HIS A 333 -1.04 10.88 -4.43
CA HIS A 333 -0.32 9.65 -4.71
C HIS A 333 0.61 9.78 -5.93
N ALA A 334 0.16 10.43 -7.00
CA ALA A 334 0.96 10.75 -8.18
C ALA A 334 2.19 11.60 -7.82
N LEU A 335 2.00 12.65 -7.01
CA LEU A 335 3.10 13.48 -6.52
C LEU A 335 4.09 12.66 -5.68
N TRP A 336 3.58 11.79 -4.81
CA TRP A 336 4.42 10.86 -4.04
C TRP A 336 5.30 10.01 -4.96
N ASN A 337 4.70 9.36 -5.96
CA ASN A 337 5.42 8.51 -6.92
C ASN A 337 6.43 9.31 -7.74
N ALA A 338 6.05 10.49 -8.24
CA ALA A 338 6.94 11.34 -9.02
C ALA A 338 8.18 11.76 -8.22
N ILE A 339 8.01 12.15 -6.95
CA ILE A 339 9.12 12.56 -6.08
C ILE A 339 10.00 11.36 -5.73
N ALA A 340 9.39 10.23 -5.33
CA ALA A 340 10.14 9.01 -4.99
C ALA A 340 10.96 8.50 -6.17
N LEU A 341 10.35 8.41 -7.37
CA LEU A 341 11.05 8.07 -8.60
C LEU A 341 12.15 9.09 -8.91
N GLY A 342 11.87 10.38 -8.79
CA GLY A 342 12.87 11.43 -9.03
C GLY A 342 14.13 11.23 -8.17
N ILE A 343 13.97 10.93 -6.87
CA ILE A 343 15.11 10.65 -5.97
C ILE A 343 15.87 9.40 -6.43
N SER A 344 15.16 8.32 -6.79
CA SER A 344 15.78 7.07 -7.25
C SER A 344 16.52 7.23 -8.59
N PHE A 345 15.90 7.85 -9.58
CA PHE A 345 16.49 8.09 -10.90
C PHE A 345 17.74 8.95 -10.83
N ASN A 346 17.74 10.00 -10.01
CA ASN A 346 18.92 10.86 -9.84
C ASN A 346 20.10 10.10 -9.24
N SER A 347 19.85 9.19 -8.30
CA SER A 347 20.90 8.37 -7.69
C SER A 347 21.60 7.50 -8.75
N ILE A 348 20.82 6.86 -9.62
CA ILE A 348 21.35 6.06 -10.74
C ILE A 348 22.07 6.94 -11.77
N ALA A 349 21.47 8.07 -12.17
CA ALA A 349 22.05 8.93 -13.20
C ALA A 349 23.43 9.49 -12.83
N VAL A 350 23.67 9.73 -11.54
CA VAL A 350 24.98 10.18 -11.02
C VAL A 350 25.99 9.04 -10.96
N GLU A 351 25.58 7.86 -10.50
CA GLU A 351 26.45 6.67 -10.41
C GLU A 351 27.11 6.35 -11.76
N TYR A 352 26.36 6.50 -12.86
CA TYR A 352 26.84 6.26 -14.22
C TYR A 352 27.30 7.53 -14.97
N GLN A 353 27.53 8.66 -14.26
CA GLN A 353 28.06 9.91 -14.82
C GLN A 353 27.26 10.49 -16.01
N TYR A 354 25.94 10.30 -16.02
CA TYR A 354 25.10 10.68 -17.15
C TYR A 354 24.55 12.10 -17.08
N ILE A 355 24.43 12.64 -15.88
CA ILE A 355 24.09 14.04 -15.66
C ILE A 355 25.25 14.64 -14.89
N ASN A 356 25.83 15.71 -15.43
CA ASN A 356 26.85 16.50 -14.75
C ASN A 356 26.19 17.41 -13.71
N LEU A 357 25.56 16.82 -12.69
CA LEU A 357 25.12 17.55 -11.51
C LEU A 357 26.34 17.78 -10.62
N THR A 358 26.50 19.02 -10.14
CA THR A 358 27.43 19.25 -9.05
C THR A 358 26.95 18.49 -7.81
N PRO A 359 27.86 18.07 -6.90
CA PRO A 359 27.45 17.46 -5.63
C PRO A 359 26.43 18.30 -4.84
N SER A 360 26.53 19.63 -4.94
CA SER A 360 25.57 20.55 -4.33
C SER A 360 24.19 20.51 -4.99
N MET A 361 24.09 20.42 -6.31
CA MET A 361 22.81 20.28 -7.02
C MET A 361 22.12 18.96 -6.65
N LEU A 362 22.87 17.85 -6.62
CA LEU A 362 22.34 16.55 -6.21
C LEU A 362 21.83 16.59 -4.77
N ALA A 363 22.60 17.17 -3.84
CA ALA A 363 22.18 17.33 -2.46
C ALA A 363 20.90 18.17 -2.33
N MET A 364 20.78 19.25 -3.12
CA MET A 364 19.57 20.08 -3.14
C MET A 364 18.35 19.33 -3.68
N ILE A 365 18.50 18.56 -4.76
CA ILE A 365 17.41 17.76 -5.33
C ILE A 365 16.93 16.72 -4.31
N ASN A 366 17.85 15.95 -3.73
CA ASN A 366 17.51 14.94 -2.73
C ASN A 366 16.86 15.58 -1.48
N LEU A 367 17.40 16.69 -0.99
CA LEU A 367 16.83 17.42 0.14
C LEU A 367 15.42 17.93 -0.18
N SER A 368 15.21 18.50 -1.37
CA SER A 368 13.90 18.99 -1.81
C SER A 368 12.88 17.86 -1.90
N GLY A 369 13.27 16.70 -2.43
CA GLY A 369 12.43 15.52 -2.49
C GLY A 369 12.03 15.00 -1.11
N VAL A 370 12.99 14.90 -0.18
CA VAL A 370 12.73 14.50 1.21
C VAL A 370 11.80 15.49 1.92
N ILE A 371 12.00 16.80 1.73
CA ILE A 371 11.11 17.83 2.28
C ILE A 371 9.69 17.65 1.74
N LEU A 372 9.52 17.48 0.42
CA LEU A 372 8.20 17.31 -0.19
C LEU A 372 7.50 16.03 0.28
N LEU A 373 8.20 14.90 0.36
CA LEU A 373 7.64 13.65 0.90
C LEU A 373 7.25 13.81 2.38
N THR A 374 8.04 14.54 3.16
CA THR A 374 7.74 14.84 4.56
C THR A 374 6.48 15.70 4.66
N LEU A 375 6.33 16.72 3.81
CA LEU A 375 5.14 17.58 3.76
C LEU A 375 3.89 16.78 3.37
N LEU A 376 3.97 15.91 2.35
CA LEU A 376 2.86 15.04 1.95
C LEU A 376 2.47 14.07 3.08
N SER A 377 3.45 13.42 3.71
CA SER A 377 3.22 12.55 4.87
C SER A 377 2.56 13.30 6.03
N SER A 378 3.02 14.52 6.32
CA SER A 378 2.48 15.37 7.37
C SER A 378 1.03 15.77 7.07
N LEU A 379 0.74 16.15 5.82
CA LEU A 379 -0.61 16.48 5.37
C LEU A 379 -1.55 15.29 5.53
N ALA A 380 -1.12 14.09 5.10
CA ALA A 380 -1.89 12.86 5.26
C ALA A 380 -2.17 12.57 6.75
N LEU A 381 -1.14 12.67 7.61
CA LEU A 381 -1.28 12.45 9.04
C LEU A 381 -2.28 13.42 9.69
N ILE A 382 -2.18 14.71 9.36
CA ILE A 382 -3.13 15.73 9.81
C ILE A 382 -4.54 15.40 9.32
N GLY A 383 -4.66 14.95 8.07
CA GLY A 383 -5.91 14.50 7.47
C GLY A 383 -6.55 13.33 8.22
N LEU A 384 -5.77 12.29 8.56
CA LEU A 384 -6.22 11.14 9.35
C LEU A 384 -6.72 11.54 10.75
N ILE A 385 -6.22 12.63 11.32
CA ILE A 385 -6.67 13.14 12.62
C ILE A 385 -7.91 14.04 12.48
N ARG A 386 -7.90 14.96 11.51
CA ARG A 386 -8.93 16.01 11.40
C ARG A 386 -10.20 15.52 10.72
N MET A 387 -10.10 14.69 9.69
CA MET A 387 -11.27 14.24 8.92
C MET A 387 -12.25 13.43 9.75
N PRO A 388 -11.85 12.39 10.52
CA PRO A 388 -12.79 11.65 11.36
C PRO A 388 -13.52 12.55 12.37
N ARG A 389 -12.80 13.48 13.02
CA ARG A 389 -13.38 14.43 13.99
C ARG A 389 -14.39 15.37 13.35
N ARG A 390 -14.11 15.84 12.14
CA ARG A 390 -15.02 16.71 11.39
C ARG A 390 -16.28 15.95 10.99
N LEU A 391 -16.12 14.79 10.34
CA LEU A 391 -17.25 13.98 9.87
C LEU A 391 -18.12 13.47 11.01
N MET A 392 -17.53 13.17 12.18
CA MET A 392 -18.29 12.80 13.37
C MET A 392 -19.15 13.96 13.91
N ARG A 393 -18.63 15.19 13.90
CA ARG A 393 -19.41 16.37 14.30
C ARG A 393 -20.57 16.62 13.35
N GLU A 394 -20.31 16.64 12.04
CA GLU A 394 -21.37 16.79 11.02
C GLU A 394 -22.46 15.72 11.18
N GLN A 395 -22.09 14.47 11.50
CA GLN A 395 -23.05 13.41 11.74
C GLN A 395 -23.87 13.63 13.02
N ILE A 396 -23.26 14.08 14.12
CA ILE A 396 -23.96 14.37 15.38
C ILE A 396 -24.94 15.53 15.19
N ASP A 397 -24.48 16.60 14.55
CA ASP A 397 -25.30 17.81 14.33
C ASP A 397 -26.56 17.46 13.50
N SER A 398 -26.40 16.67 12.43
CA SER A 398 -27.53 16.19 11.63
C SER A 398 -28.53 15.33 12.41
N MET A 399 -28.08 14.56 13.41
CA MET A 399 -28.96 13.76 14.25
C MET A 399 -29.76 14.63 15.23
N VAL A 400 -29.14 15.70 15.75
CA VAL A 400 -29.81 16.65 16.66
C VAL A 400 -30.90 17.43 15.91
N GLU A 401 -30.61 17.89 14.69
CA GLU A 401 -31.58 18.60 13.85
C GLU A 401 -32.84 17.76 13.55
N VAL A 402 -32.65 16.48 13.19
CA VAL A 402 -33.79 15.56 12.92
C VAL A 402 -34.66 15.36 14.16
N VAL A 403 -34.05 15.20 15.35
CA VAL A 403 -34.80 15.05 16.61
C VAL A 403 -35.56 16.33 16.97
N GLN A 404 -35.00 17.50 16.71
CA GLN A 404 -35.66 18.78 16.94
C GLN A 404 -36.81 19.05 15.96
N GLN A 405 -36.72 18.56 14.72
CA GLN A 405 -37.81 18.67 13.75
C GLN A 405 -38.96 17.72 14.09
N SER A 406 -38.66 16.47 14.47
CA SER A 406 -39.70 15.51 14.86
C SER A 406 -40.45 15.87 16.15
N SER A 407 -39.88 16.73 17.01
CA SER A 407 -40.55 17.22 18.22
C SER A 407 -41.37 18.50 18.00
N ARG A 408 -41.29 19.11 16.81
CA ARG A 408 -42.03 20.33 16.43
C ARG A 408 -43.23 20.07 15.53
N GLU A 409 -43.42 18.85 15.03
CA GLU A 409 -44.63 18.42 14.32
C GLU A 409 -45.57 17.71 15.31
N PRO A 410 -46.68 18.34 15.75
CA PRO A 410 -47.67 17.72 16.62
C PRO A 410 -48.55 16.67 15.92
#